data_AF-A0AAD4RAN8-F1
#
_entry.id   AF-A0AAD4RAN8-F1
#
_cell.length_a   1.000
_cell.length_b   1.000
_cell.length_c   1.000
_cell.angle_alpha   90.00
_cell.angle_beta   90.00
_cell.angle_gamma   90.00
#
_symmetry.space_group_name_H-M   'P 1'
#
loop_
_entity.id
_entity.type
_entity.pdbx_description
1 polymer ?
#
loop_
_entity_poly.entity_id
_entity_poly.type
_entity_poly.pdbx_seq_one_letter_code
_entity_poly.pdbx_strand_id
1 'polypeptide(L)'
;MTSNNAPAERFHVLAQLEHLQSKYVGTGHADISRWEWITNQHRDTNASLIGHPDLLSHVAVVENETRARARYNLLCRMIQPCGPPPEKSALDEL
;
A
#
# COMPACT_ATOMS: atom_id res chain seq x y z
N MET A 1 0.06 -21.45 40.59
CA MET A 1 -1.20 -21.11 39.88
C MET A 1 -0.87 -20.11 38.78
N THR A 2 -0.30 -20.60 37.67
CA THR A 2 -0.05 -19.75 36.49
C THR A 2 -1.33 -19.75 35.66
N SER A 3 -2.13 -18.69 35.81
CA SER A 3 -3.26 -18.41 34.93
C SER A 3 -2.72 -18.25 33.51
N ASN A 4 -2.97 -19.24 32.66
CA ASN A 4 -2.49 -19.30 31.29
C ASN A 4 -3.43 -18.44 30.43
N ASN A 5 -3.24 -17.11 30.44
CA ASN A 5 -4.10 -16.15 29.75
C ASN A 5 -3.64 -15.84 28.30
N ALA A 6 -2.80 -16.71 27.72
CA ALA A 6 -2.29 -16.60 26.36
C ALA A 6 -3.34 -16.33 25.25
N PRO A 7 -4.56 -16.90 25.26
CA PRO A 7 -5.53 -16.59 24.21
C PRO A 7 -6.04 -15.14 24.28
N ALA A 8 -6.31 -14.59 25.47
CA ALA A 8 -6.82 -13.23 25.61
C ALA A 8 -5.79 -12.18 25.16
N GLU A 9 -4.51 -12.41 25.44
CA GLU A 9 -3.42 -11.54 25.00
C GLU A 9 -3.29 -11.53 23.47
N ARG A 10 -3.45 -12.69 22.80
CA ARG A 10 -3.43 -12.78 21.33
C ARG A 10 -4.56 -11.99 20.67
N PHE A 11 -5.78 -12.08 21.20
CA PHE A 11 -6.91 -11.29 20.68
C PHE A 11 -6.68 -9.78 20.82
N HIS A 12 -6.06 -9.36 21.92
CA HIS A 12 -5.73 -7.96 22.12
C HIS A 12 -4.69 -7.46 21.09
N VAL A 13 -3.67 -8.26 20.77
CA VAL A 13 -2.67 -7.92 19.75
C VAL A 13 -3.28 -7.85 18.35
N LEU A 14 -4.16 -8.79 17.98
CA LEU A 14 -4.83 -8.77 16.68
C LEU A 14 -5.74 -7.54 16.52
N ALA A 15 -6.51 -7.19 17.56
CA ALA A 15 -7.34 -5.99 17.54
C ALA A 15 -6.52 -4.69 17.40
N GLN A 16 -5.34 -4.63 18.01
CA GLN A 16 -4.42 -3.51 17.84
C GLN A 16 -3.86 -3.42 16.41
N LEU A 17 -3.52 -4.56 15.80
CA LEU A 17 -3.04 -4.62 14.42
C LEU A 17 -4.13 -4.17 13.43
N GLU A 18 -5.36 -4.69 13.58
CA GLU A 18 -6.51 -4.29 12.76
C GLU A 18 -6.80 -2.80 12.91
N HIS A 19 -6.69 -2.27 14.13
CA HIS A 19 -6.83 -0.83 14.35
C HIS A 19 -5.80 -0.02 13.56
N LEU A 20 -4.53 -0.42 13.57
CA LEU A 20 -3.49 0.24 12.79
C LEU A 20 -3.74 0.15 11.28
N GLN A 21 -4.14 -1.02 10.78
CA GLN A 21 -4.46 -1.23 9.37
C GLN A 21 -5.64 -0.37 8.90
N SER A 22 -6.64 -0.16 9.75
CA SER A 22 -7.78 0.71 9.45
C SER A 22 -7.39 2.20 9.36
N LYS A 23 -6.40 2.61 10.15
CA LYS A 23 -5.97 4.01 10.25
C LYS A 23 -4.91 4.38 9.20
N TYR A 24 -3.98 3.45 8.95
CA TYR A 24 -2.83 3.67 8.10
C TYR A 24 -2.86 2.69 6.93
N VAL A 25 -3.36 3.19 5.79
CA VAL A 25 -3.37 2.44 4.53
C VAL A 25 -1.95 2.03 4.17
N GLY A 26 -1.76 0.76 3.82
CA GLY A 26 -0.44 0.19 3.50
C GLY A 26 0.25 -0.53 4.66
N THR A 27 -0.33 -0.52 5.87
CA THR A 27 0.18 -1.31 7.00
C THR A 27 0.15 -2.81 6.66
N GLY A 28 1.33 -3.44 6.64
CA GLY A 28 1.47 -4.86 6.30
C GLY A 28 1.07 -5.83 7.42
N HIS A 29 1.00 -7.12 7.07
CA HIS A 29 0.87 -8.26 7.97
C HIS A 29 1.67 -9.45 7.42
N ALA A 30 1.81 -10.52 8.20
CA ALA A 30 2.62 -11.68 7.81
C ALA A 30 2.13 -12.34 6.50
N ASP A 31 0.83 -12.34 6.28
CA ASP A 31 0.18 -12.97 5.11
C ASP A 31 -0.04 -12.01 3.93
N ILE A 32 0.63 -10.84 3.92
CA ILE A 32 0.47 -9.87 2.83
C ILE A 32 0.97 -10.46 1.52
N SER A 33 0.15 -10.38 0.47
CA SER A 33 0.57 -10.85 -0.84
C SER A 33 1.65 -9.95 -1.44
N ARG A 34 2.52 -10.53 -2.27
CA ARG A 34 3.51 -9.75 -3.04
C ARG A 34 2.84 -8.63 -3.84
N TRP A 35 1.67 -8.90 -4.41
CA TRP A 35 0.94 -7.93 -5.23
C TRP A 35 0.45 -6.74 -4.39
N GLU A 36 -0.12 -6.98 -3.21
CA GLU A 36 -0.56 -5.91 -2.30
C GLU A 36 0.61 -5.05 -1.83
N TRP A 37 1.72 -5.68 -1.43
CA TRP A 37 2.92 -4.97 -0.98
C TRP A 37 3.51 -4.06 -2.06
N ILE A 38 3.66 -4.58 -3.29
CA ILE A 38 4.20 -3.80 -4.41
C ILE A 38 3.23 -2.70 -4.84
N THR A 39 1.92 -2.97 -4.81
CA THR A 39 0.89 -1.96 -5.14
C THR A 39 0.94 -0.78 -4.18
N ASN A 40 1.09 -1.04 -2.88
CA ASN A 40 1.25 0.02 -1.88
C ASN A 40 2.52 0.84 -2.13
N GLN A 41 3.67 0.20 -2.38
CA GLN A 41 4.91 0.91 -2.71
C GLN A 41 4.80 1.82 -3.95
N HIS A 42 4.11 1.36 -5.01
CA HIS A 42 3.90 2.18 -6.20
C HIS A 42 3.00 3.39 -5.90
N ARG A 43 1.96 3.20 -5.09
CA ARG A 43 1.08 4.30 -4.66
C ARG A 43 1.85 5.31 -3.81
N ASP A 44 2.69 4.87 -2.88
CA ASP A 44 3.52 5.75 -2.05
C ASP A 44 4.54 6.54 -2.87
N THR A 45 5.14 5.88 -3.88
CA THR A 45 6.05 6.53 -4.83
C THR A 45 5.32 7.61 -5.64
N ASN A 46 4.17 7.29 -6.22
CA ASN A 46 3.36 8.26 -6.98
C ASN A 46 2.89 9.42 -6.09
N ALA A 47 2.45 9.13 -4.87
CA ALA A 47 2.07 10.16 -3.89
C ALA A 47 3.25 11.08 -3.56
N SER A 48 4.44 10.53 -3.38
CA SER A 48 5.67 11.30 -3.14
C SER A 48 6.04 12.17 -4.35
N LEU A 49 5.95 11.64 -5.57
CA LEU A 49 6.20 12.41 -6.80
C LEU A 49 5.21 13.57 -6.95
N ILE A 50 3.94 13.39 -6.58
CA ILE A 50 2.92 14.43 -6.63
C ILE A 50 3.08 15.46 -5.49
N GLY A 51 3.48 15.00 -4.31
CA GLY A 51 3.59 15.81 -3.09
C GLY A 51 4.81 16.73 -3.06
N HIS A 52 5.91 16.34 -3.69
CA HIS A 52 7.14 17.14 -3.74
C HIS A 52 7.20 17.94 -5.06
N PRO A 53 7.15 19.29 -5.01
CA PRO A 53 7.11 20.12 -6.21
C PRO A 53 8.31 19.94 -7.14
N ASP A 54 9.49 19.69 -6.58
CA ASP A 54 10.73 19.50 -7.34
C ASP A 54 10.71 18.19 -8.12
N LEU A 55 10.23 17.10 -7.49
CA LEU A 55 10.06 15.80 -8.15
C LEU A 55 8.99 15.86 -9.24
N LEU A 56 7.85 16.49 -8.95
CA LEU A 56 6.79 16.68 -9.95
C LEU A 56 7.30 17.48 -11.15
N SER A 57 8.08 18.53 -10.91
CA SER A 57 8.65 19.36 -11.97
C SER A 57 9.69 18.59 -12.78
N HIS A 58 10.52 17.77 -12.13
CA HIS A 58 11.46 16.89 -12.81
C HIS A 58 10.73 15.90 -13.75
N VAL A 59 9.68 15.23 -13.27
CA VAL A 59 8.87 14.33 -14.10
C VAL A 59 8.22 15.08 -15.27
N ALA A 60 7.66 16.27 -15.02
CA ALA A 60 7.03 17.08 -16.06
C ALA A 60 8.02 17.50 -17.16
N VAL A 61 9.25 17.85 -16.80
CA VAL A 61 10.32 18.19 -17.75
C VAL A 61 10.74 16.97 -18.56
N VAL A 62 10.94 15.81 -17.93
CA VAL A 62 11.37 14.58 -18.61
C VAL A 62 10.30 14.05 -19.56
N GLU A 63 9.02 14.07 -19.16
CA GLU A 63 7.90 13.65 -20.01
C GLU A 63 7.49 14.73 -21.04
N ASN A 64 8.09 15.94 -20.98
CA ASN A 64 7.73 17.10 -21.81
C ASN A 64 6.23 17.44 -21.76
N GLU A 65 5.67 17.43 -20.55
CA GLU A 65 4.25 17.71 -20.29
C GLU A 65 4.11 18.84 -19.27
N THR A 66 2.93 19.45 -19.21
CA THR A 66 2.66 20.44 -18.16
C THR A 66 2.65 19.77 -16.79
N ARG A 67 3.03 20.51 -15.73
CA ARG A 67 2.96 20.01 -14.33
C ARG A 67 1.56 19.47 -13.97
N ALA A 68 0.51 20.11 -14.48
CA ALA A 68 -0.87 19.68 -14.27
C ALA A 68 -1.16 18.32 -14.92
N ARG A 69 -0.69 18.11 -16.16
CA ARG A 69 -0.86 16.86 -16.89
C ARG A 69 -0.03 15.72 -16.31
N ALA A 70 1.22 15.98 -15.94
CA ALA A 70 2.05 15.01 -15.23
C ALA A 70 1.40 14.56 -13.91
N ARG A 71 0.87 15.52 -13.13
CA ARG A 71 0.12 15.22 -11.90
C ARG A 71 -1.13 14.38 -12.17
N TYR A 72 -1.91 14.72 -13.19
CA TYR A 72 -3.08 13.94 -13.59
C TYR A 72 -2.71 12.50 -13.97
N ASN A 73 -1.68 12.33 -14.80
CA ASN A 73 -1.20 11.01 -15.21
C ASN A 73 -0.76 10.17 -14.00
N LEU A 74 0.00 10.76 -13.07
CA LEU A 74 0.43 10.08 -11.85
C LEU A 74 -0.75 9.67 -10.97
N LEU A 75 -1.79 10.50 -10.83
CA LEU A 75 -3.01 10.17 -10.11
C LEU A 75 -3.75 9.00 -10.76
N CYS A 76 -3.91 9.00 -12.09
CA CYS A 76 -4.53 7.89 -12.82
C CYS A 76 -3.76 6.57 -12.64
N ARG A 77 -2.42 6.62 -12.62
CA ARG A 77 -1.57 5.45 -12.37
C ARG A 77 -1.76 4.84 -10.96
N MET A 78 -2.35 5.55 -10.00
CA MET A 78 -2.56 5.02 -8.63
C MET A 78 -3.69 3.99 -8.54
N ILE A 79 -4.62 3.95 -9.50
CA ILE A 79 -5.78 3.04 -9.46
C ILE A 79 -5.28 1.59 -9.45
N GLN A 80 -4.44 1.23 -10.41
CA GLN A 80 -3.93 -0.12 -10.59
C GLN A 80 -2.50 -0.09 -11.16
N PRO A 81 -1.49 0.31 -10.36
CA PRO A 81 -0.12 0.47 -10.85
C PRO A 81 0.54 -0.85 -11.26
N CYS A 82 0.11 -1.97 -10.68
CA CYS A 82 0.72 -3.28 -10.87
C CYS A 82 -0.16 -4.25 -11.67
N GLY A 83 -1.18 -3.75 -12.38
CA GLY A 83 -2.15 -4.58 -13.08
C GLY A 83 -3.14 -5.30 -12.13
N PRO A 84 -4.01 -6.16 -12.67
CA PRO A 84 -4.96 -6.93 -11.87
C PRO A 84 -4.25 -7.84 -10.85
N PRO A 85 -4.87 -8.06 -9.67
CA PRO A 85 -4.33 -8.99 -8.70
C PRO A 85 -4.24 -10.39 -9.32
N PRO A 86 -3.19 -11.17 -8.97
CA PRO A 86 -3.07 -12.55 -9.42
C PRO A 86 -4.25 -13.37 -8.90
N GLU A 87 -4.62 -14.41 -9.66
CA GLU A 87 -5.57 -15.41 -9.18
C GLU A 87 -5.03 -16.04 -7.90
N LYS A 88 -5.87 -16.11 -6.86
CA LYS A 88 -5.49 -16.76 -5.59
C LYS A 88 -5.17 -18.22 -5.88
N SER A 89 -4.02 -18.68 -5.41
CA SER A 89 -3.69 -20.09 -5.57
C SER A 89 -4.56 -20.91 -4.62
N ALA A 90 -4.95 -22.12 -5.00
CA ALA A 90 -5.72 -23.02 -4.13
C ALA A 90 -4.98 -23.36 -2.82
N LEU A 91 -3.68 -23.05 -2.74
CA LEU A 91 -2.84 -23.22 -1.54
C LEU A 91 -2.98 -22.05 -0.56
N ASP A 92 -3.44 -20.87 -1.00
CA ASP A 92 -3.68 -19.70 -0.14
C ASP A 92 -5.03 -19.80 0.62
N GLU A 93 -5.85 -20.81 0.30
CA GLU A 93 -7.15 -21.08 0.93
C GLU A 93 -7.11 -22.24 1.96
N LEU A 94 -5.97 -22.93 2.10
CA LEU A 94 -5.75 -24.04 3.04
C LEU A 94 -5.17 -23.54 4.38
#